data_AF-X0Y5K1-F1
#
_entry.id   AF-X0Y5K1-F1
#
_cell.length_a   1.000
_cell.length_b   1.000
_cell.length_c   1.000
_cell.angle_alpha   90.00
_cell.angle_beta   90.00
_cell.angle_gamma   90.00
#
_symmetry.space_group_name_H-M   'P 1'
#
loop_
_entity.id
_entity.type
_entity.pdbx_description
1 polymer ?
#
loop_
_entity_poly.entity_id
_entity_poly.type
_entity_poly.pdbx_seq_one_letter_code
_entity_poly.pdbx_strand_id
1 'polypeptide(L)'
;LEGFRREVAVRDLCRREGIKPGAFYAWTKDFMEAGKERLTRDVIRDATRQEIEQIKRENAELKHLVADLSLDVYRLKKTAIPLLESHEGARA
;
A
#
# COMPACT_ATOMS: atom_id res chain seq x y z
N LEU A 1 1.41 -32.36 9.29
CA LEU A 1 2.77 -32.87 8.98
C LEU A 1 3.40 -33.39 10.27
N GLU A 2 3.31 -34.70 10.53
CA GLU A 2 3.70 -35.36 11.81
C GLU A 2 5.17 -35.09 12.21
N GLY A 3 6.07 -35.02 11.23
CA GLY A 3 7.49 -34.70 11.47
C GLY A 3 7.74 -33.25 11.92
N PHE A 4 6.81 -32.32 11.68
CA PHE A 4 6.90 -30.92 12.13
C PHE A 4 6.39 -30.75 13.56
N ARG A 5 5.32 -31.46 13.91
CA ARG A 5 4.70 -31.43 15.24
C ARG A 5 5.50 -32.21 16.29
N ARG A 6 6.60 -32.85 15.88
CA ARG A 6 7.46 -33.74 16.70
C ARG A 6 6.71 -34.88 17.38
N GLU A 7 5.54 -35.23 16.83
CA GLU A 7 4.69 -36.31 17.32
C GLU A 7 5.29 -37.69 16.98
N VAL A 8 6.04 -37.76 15.88
CA VAL A 8 6.74 -38.97 15.42
C VAL A 8 8.17 -38.60 15.09
N ALA A 9 9.13 -39.44 15.50
CA ALA A 9 10.53 -39.23 15.15
C ALA A 9 10.72 -39.30 13.63
N VAL A 10 11.50 -38.37 13.07
CA VAL A 10 11.72 -38.26 11.61
C VAL A 10 12.22 -39.58 11.01
N ARG A 11 13.07 -40.33 11.72
CA ARG A 11 13.55 -41.64 11.27
C ARG A 11 12.41 -42.65 11.09
N ASP A 12 11.49 -42.70 12.05
CA ASP A 12 10.41 -43.67 12.04
C ASP A 12 9.36 -43.30 10.97
N LEU A 13 9.12 -42.00 10.81
CA LEU A 13 8.36 -41.44 9.69
C LEU A 13 9.00 -41.80 8.33
N CYS A 14 10.29 -41.54 8.15
CA CYS A 14 11.01 -41.85 6.93
C CYS A 14 10.98 -43.35 6.58
N ARG A 15 11.09 -44.23 7.58
CA ARG A 15 10.98 -45.69 7.40
C ARG A 15 9.57 -46.10 6.96
N ARG A 16 8.53 -45.53 7.57
CA ARG A 16 7.12 -45.82 7.25
C ARG A 16 6.76 -45.36 5.84
N GLU A 17 7.23 -44.18 5.45
CA GLU A 17 6.89 -43.58 4.14
C GLU A 17 7.86 -43.98 3.01
N GLY A 18 8.91 -44.76 3.30
CA GLY A 18 9.92 -45.16 2.31
C GLY A 18 10.79 -44.00 1.79
N ILE A 19 10.92 -42.93 2.57
CA ILE A 19 11.63 -41.70 2.20
C ILE A 19 13.03 -41.71 2.83
N LYS A 20 14.05 -41.23 2.11
CA LYS A 20 15.38 -41.02 2.69
C LYS A 20 15.34 -39.82 3.65
N PRO A 21 15.90 -39.90 4.88
CA PRO A 21 15.92 -38.77 5.81
C PRO A 21 16.47 -37.46 5.22
N GLY A 22 17.51 -37.55 4.38
CA GLY A 22 18.05 -36.36 3.69
C GLY A 22 17.02 -35.67 2.78
N ALA A 23 16.17 -36.43 2.09
CA ALA A 23 15.11 -35.87 1.25
C ALA A 23 14.01 -35.21 2.10
N PHE A 24 13.63 -35.82 3.22
CA PHE A 24 12.68 -35.22 4.16
C PHE A 24 13.15 -33.85 4.66
N TYR A 25 14.41 -33.75 5.10
CA TYR A 25 14.97 -32.50 5.59
C TYR A 25 15.12 -31.46 4.48
N ALA A 26 15.55 -31.87 3.27
CA ALA A 26 15.64 -30.98 2.12
C ALA A 26 14.28 -30.36 1.79
N TRP A 27 13.25 -31.19 1.60
CA TRP A 27 11.90 -30.69 1.30
C TRP A 27 11.31 -29.85 2.42
N THR A 28 11.53 -30.24 3.67
CA THR A 28 11.08 -29.47 4.82
C THR A 28 11.73 -28.08 4.85
N LYS A 29 13.04 -28.00 4.56
CA LYS A 29 13.76 -26.73 4.46
C LYS A 29 13.21 -25.88 3.33
N ASP A 30 13.10 -26.43 2.13
CA ASP A 30 12.63 -25.71 0.94
C ASP A 30 11.20 -25.20 1.13
N PHE A 31 10.33 -26.04 1.73
CA PHE A 31 8.97 -25.66 2.07
C PHE A 31 8.91 -24.49 3.06
N MET A 32 9.74 -24.53 4.12
CA MET A 32 9.78 -23.46 5.12
C MET A 32 10.33 -22.15 4.54
N GLU A 33 11.36 -22.23 3.71
CA GLU A 33 11.94 -21.04 3.06
C GLU A 33 10.93 -20.41 2.10
N ALA A 34 10.25 -21.20 1.27
CA ALA A 34 9.20 -20.72 0.38
C ALA A 34 8.05 -20.05 1.17
N GLY A 35 7.66 -20.62 2.32
CA GLY A 35 6.66 -20.02 3.21
C GLY A 35 7.11 -18.67 3.76
N LYS A 36 8.35 -18.57 4.24
CA LYS A 36 8.92 -17.32 4.75
C LYS A 36 9.03 -16.24 3.67
N GLU A 37 9.49 -16.61 2.47
CA GLU A 37 9.59 -15.69 1.34
C GLU A 37 8.21 -15.12 0.97
N ARG A 38 7.19 -15.98 0.91
CA ARG A 38 5.81 -15.55 0.65
C ARG A 38 5.30 -14.58 1.72
N LEU A 39 5.45 -14.92 3.00
CA LEU A 39 5.00 -14.06 4.10
C LEU A 39 5.69 -12.69 4.06
N THR A 40 7.00 -12.67 3.79
CA THR A 40 7.76 -11.42 3.65
C THR A 40 7.23 -10.57 2.51
N ARG A 41 6.99 -11.17 1.34
CA ARG A 41 6.44 -10.48 0.18
C ARG A 41 5.04 -9.93 0.45
N ASP A 42 4.18 -10.69 1.12
CA ASP A 42 2.81 -10.28 1.42
C ASP A 42 2.80 -9.09 2.39
N VAL A 43 3.67 -9.10 3.41
CA VAL A 43 3.86 -7.95 4.32
C VAL A 43 4.25 -6.67 3.56
N ILE A 44 5.22 -6.76 2.65
CA ILE A 44 5.64 -5.62 1.83
C ILE A 44 4.49 -5.13 0.96
N ARG A 45 3.77 -6.05 0.30
CA ARG A 45 2.66 -5.70 -0.59
C ARG A 45 1.52 -5.01 0.16
N ASP A 46 1.21 -5.47 1.37
CA ASP A 46 0.16 -4.89 2.19
C ASP A 46 0.56 -3.51 2.71
N ALA A 47 1.81 -3.32 3.13
CA ALA A 47 2.34 -2.01 3.49
C ALA A 47 2.25 -1.02 2.31
N THR A 48 2.73 -1.40 1.12
CA THR A 48 2.64 -0.56 -0.08
C THR A 48 1.19 -0.24 -0.47
N ARG A 49 0.27 -1.20 -0.33
CA ARG A 49 -1.16 -0.95 -0.60
C ARG A 49 -1.72 0.10 0.35
N GLN A 50 -1.41 0.02 1.64
CA GLN A 50 -1.86 0.99 2.63
C GLN A 50 -1.34 2.40 2.31
N GLU A 51 -0.05 2.53 1.97
CA GLU A 51 0.56 3.79 1.55
C GLU A 51 -0.11 4.37 0.30
N ILE A 52 -0.36 3.56 -0.73
CA ILE A 52 -1.04 3.99 -1.95
C ILE A 52 -2.44 4.53 -1.65
N GLU A 53 -3.22 3.82 -0.83
CA GLU A 53 -4.57 4.27 -0.47
C GLU A 53 -4.55 5.55 0.37
N GLN A 54 -3.55 5.72 1.24
CA GLN A 54 -3.35 6.97 1.97
C GLN A 54 -3.04 8.13 1.01
N ILE A 55 -2.09 7.95 0.09
CA ILE A 55 -1.73 8.96 -0.92
C ILE A 55 -2.93 9.34 -1.78
N LYS A 56 -3.76 8.37 -2.18
CA LYS A 56 -4.97 8.64 -2.96
C LYS A 56 -5.97 9.50 -2.20
N ARG A 57 -6.16 9.25 -0.90
CA ARG A 57 -7.04 10.06 -0.04
C ARG A 57 -6.53 11.49 0.06
N GLU A 58 -5.26 11.66 0.42
CA GLU A 58 -4.63 12.98 0.53
C GLU A 58 -4.70 13.75 -0.80
N ASN A 59 -4.45 13.09 -1.93
CA ASN A 59 -4.54 13.70 -3.24
C ASN A 59 -5.98 14.16 -3.56
N ALA A 60 -6.99 13.37 -3.18
CA ALA A 60 -8.39 13.77 -3.34
C ALA A 60 -8.73 15.00 -2.48
N GLU A 61 -8.32 15.02 -1.22
CA GLU A 61 -8.50 16.17 -0.33
C GLU A 61 -7.80 17.43 -0.86
N LEU A 62 -6.56 17.29 -1.33
CA LEU A 62 -5.82 18.39 -1.94
C LEU A 62 -6.50 18.92 -3.21
N LYS A 63 -7.05 18.05 -4.06
CA LYS A 63 -7.81 18.47 -5.24
C LYS A 63 -9.04 19.28 -4.87
N HIS A 64 -9.77 18.88 -3.83
CA HIS A 64 -10.91 19.65 -3.32
C HIS A 64 -10.47 21.02 -2.81
N LEU A 65 -9.44 21.07 -1.96
CA LEU A 65 -8.92 22.32 -1.43
C LEU A 65 -8.43 23.26 -2.54
N VAL A 66 -7.73 22.74 -3.54
CA VAL A 66 -7.28 23.53 -4.70
C VAL A 66 -8.47 24.08 -5.49
N ALA A 67 -9.54 23.30 -5.67
CA ALA A 67 -10.74 23.76 -6.36
C ALA A 67 -11.41 24.91 -5.59
N ASP A 68 -11.59 24.77 -4.28
CA ASP A 68 -12.19 25.78 -3.41
C ASP A 68 -11.38 27.08 -3.40
N LEU A 69 -10.07 26.97 -3.20
CA LEU A 69 -9.17 28.13 -3.24
C LEU A 69 -9.15 28.79 -4.62
N SER A 70 -9.20 28.01 -5.69
CA SER A 70 -9.28 28.55 -7.06
C SER A 70 -10.56 29.35 -7.29
N LEU A 71 -11.69 28.86 -6.76
CA LEU A 71 -12.96 29.58 -6.81
C LEU A 71 -12.90 30.88 -6.01
N ASP A 72 -12.31 30.86 -4.82
CA ASP A 72 -12.17 32.07 -4.00
C ASP A 72 -11.23 33.10 -4.63
N VAL A 73 -10.11 32.66 -5.23
CA VAL A 73 -9.23 33.54 -6.01
C VAL A 73 -9.99 34.15 -7.20
N TYR A 74 -10.78 33.36 -7.93
CA TYR A 74 -11.58 33.87 -9.04
C TYR A 74 -12.61 34.91 -8.56
N ARG A 75 -13.33 34.60 -7.48
CA ARG A 75 -14.31 35.52 -6.87
C ARG A 75 -13.64 36.81 -6.45
N LEU A 76 -12.53 36.76 -5.70
CA LEU A 76 -11.78 37.93 -5.27
C LEU A 76 -11.32 38.77 -6.45
N LYS A 77 -10.79 38.17 -7.52
CA LYS A 77 -10.44 38.94 -8.73
C LYS A 77 -11.66 39.62 -9.35
N LYS A 78 -12.82 38.95 -9.38
CA LYS A 78 -14.04 39.51 -9.97
C LYS A 78 -14.73 40.55 -9.07
N THR A 79 -14.64 40.42 -7.74
CA THR A 79 -15.33 41.28 -6.77
C THR A 79 -14.44 42.35 -6.14
N ALA A 80 -13.12 42.20 -6.15
CA ALA A 80 -12.18 43.26 -5.79
C ALA A 80 -11.84 44.18 -6.99
N ILE A 81 -12.01 43.71 -8.22
CA ILE A 81 -11.90 44.52 -9.45
C ILE A 81 -13.30 44.96 -9.97
N PRO A 82 -14.09 45.69 -9.17
CA PRO A 82 -15.04 46.66 -9.72
C PRO A 82 -14.99 48.05 -9.05
N LEU A 83 -13.81 48.52 -8.61
CA LEU A 83 -13.64 49.91 -8.12
C LEU A 83 -12.60 50.75 -8.89
N LEU A 84 -11.79 50.16 -9.78
CA LEU A 84 -10.76 50.92 -10.51
C LEU A 84 -11.13 51.28 -11.95
N GLU A 85 -12.14 50.64 -12.55
CA GLU A 85 -12.59 51.01 -13.91
C GLU A 85 -13.73 52.05 -13.91
N SER A 86 -14.35 52.33 -12.77
CA SER A 86 -15.52 53.22 -12.66
C SER A 86 -15.18 54.71 -12.53
N HIS A 87 -13.91 55.10 -12.51
CA HIS A 87 -13.48 56.50 -12.28
C HIS A 87 -12.65 57.15 -13.39
N GLU A 88 -12.47 56.53 -14.56
CA GLU A 88 -11.77 57.16 -15.69
C GLU A 88 -12.70 57.76 -16.77
N GLY A 89 -14.01 57.84 -16.52
CA GLY A 89 -15.02 58.22 -17.52
C GLY A 89 -15.83 59.51 -17.28
N ALA A 90 -15.42 60.39 -16.37
CA ALA A 90 -16.14 61.66 -16.11
C ALA A 90 -15.21 62.88 -16.19
N ARG A 91 -14.67 63.13 -17.39
CA ARG A 91 -14.21 64.46 -17.80
C ARG A 91 -14.87 64.82 -19.13
N ALA A 92 -15.95 65.58 -19.03
CA ALA A 92 -16.47 66.46 -20.06
C ALA A 92 -17.08 67.68 -19.35
#